data_AF-R8Y474-F1
#
_entry.id   AF-R8Y474-F1
#
_cell.length_a   1.000
_cell.length_b   1.000
_cell.length_c   1.000
_cell.angle_alpha   90.00
_cell.angle_beta   90.00
_cell.angle_gamma   90.00
#
_symmetry.space_group_name_H-M   'P 1'
#
loop_
_entity.id
_entity.type
_entity.pdbx_description
1 polymer ?
#
loop_
_entity_poly.entity_id
_entity_poly.type
_entity_poly.pdbx_seq_one_letter_code
_entity_poly.pdbx_strand_id
1 'polypeptide(L)'
;MNMPVQHILQAVDWSKYSFEEWCRQLGAWLNGDTETMVKIVKTMPTKRITQKQREKLMAMYMSDETLKDRLSTRRKGTCCQLNDNEARAIHRLIIDLQSIDDEVLQEWIGAIWWHYVMGEAIRDIAKSNNTYGSQIQQDIKCGLAFIKSRYPHFQFDKFIKTVVVENQSS
;
A
#
# COMPACT_ATOMS: atom_id res chain seq x y z
N MET A 1 24.98 28.34 -24.41
CA MET A 1 24.30 27.07 -24.69
C MET A 1 23.15 26.95 -23.69
N ASN A 2 21.90 27.13 -24.11
CA ASN A 2 20.76 26.95 -23.23
C ASN A 2 20.52 25.44 -23.08
N MET A 3 20.84 24.87 -21.92
CA MET A 3 20.38 23.53 -21.61
C MET A 3 18.85 23.56 -21.54
N PRO A 4 18.13 22.71 -22.30
CA PRO A 4 16.69 22.59 -22.14
C PRO A 4 16.44 22.13 -20.70
N VAL A 5 15.68 22.92 -19.95
CA VAL A 5 15.24 22.56 -18.61
C VAL A 5 14.34 21.34 -18.75
N GLN A 6 14.89 20.15 -18.52
CA GLN A 6 14.09 18.92 -18.47
C GLN A 6 13.10 19.07 -17.32
N HIS A 7 11.81 19.07 -17.63
CA HIS A 7 10.78 18.98 -16.60
C HIS A 7 11.02 17.67 -15.83
N ILE A 8 11.03 17.71 -14.50
CA ILE A 8 11.34 16.54 -13.65
C ILE A 8 10.54 15.29 -14.04
N LEU A 9 9.28 15.46 -14.50
CA LEU A 9 8.41 14.39 -14.99
C LEU A 9 8.90 13.69 -16.28
N GLN A 10 9.71 14.36 -17.10
CA GLN A 10 10.25 13.85 -18.37
C GLN A 10 11.56 13.07 -18.18
N ALA A 11 12.23 13.24 -17.05
CA ALA A 11 13.49 12.57 -16.73
C ALA A 11 13.30 11.26 -15.95
N VAL A 12 12.08 10.99 -15.45
CA VAL A 12 11.77 9.78 -14.69
C VAL A 12 11.50 8.62 -15.64
N ASP A 13 12.21 7.51 -15.42
CA ASP A 13 11.91 6.24 -16.09
C ASP A 13 10.68 5.59 -15.44
N TRP A 14 9.51 5.89 -15.98
CA TRP A 14 8.24 5.36 -15.51
C TRP A 14 8.08 3.84 -15.71
N SER A 15 8.94 3.21 -16.51
CA SER A 15 8.92 1.75 -16.74
C SER A 15 9.55 0.94 -15.60
N LYS A 16 10.25 1.62 -14.67
CA LYS A 16 10.94 1.02 -13.52
C LYS A 16 10.04 0.18 -12.61
N TYR A 17 8.79 0.60 -12.42
CA TYR A 17 7.83 -0.03 -11.52
C TYR A 17 6.42 -0.07 -12.13
N SER A 18 5.58 -0.99 -11.66
CA SER A 18 4.13 -0.88 -11.85
C SER A 18 3.60 0.34 -11.10
N PHE A 19 2.45 0.87 -11.52
CA PHE A 19 1.85 2.03 -10.88
C PHE A 19 1.55 1.76 -9.40
N GLU A 20 1.08 0.55 -9.07
CA GLU A 20 0.85 0.14 -7.69
C GLU A 20 2.14 0.14 -6.87
N GLU A 21 3.26 -0.27 -7.46
CA GLU A 21 4.57 -0.24 -6.80
C GLU A 21 5.11 1.19 -6.68
N TRP A 22 4.93 2.04 -7.68
CA TRP A 22 5.21 3.48 -7.59
C TRP A 22 4.50 4.12 -6.40
N CYS A 23 3.21 3.81 -6.17
CA CYS A 23 2.47 4.29 -5.01
C CYS A 23 3.02 3.73 -3.68
N ARG A 24 3.40 2.45 -3.62
CA ARG A 24 4.00 1.84 -2.41
C ARG A 24 5.35 2.47 -2.06
N GLN A 25 6.18 2.70 -3.07
CA GLN A 25 7.48 3.35 -2.94
C GLN A 25 7.34 4.82 -2.50
N LEU A 26 6.35 5.55 -3.02
CA LEU A 26 6.01 6.89 -2.51
C LEU A 26 5.59 6.84 -1.03
N GLY A 27 4.79 5.85 -0.65
CA GLY A 27 4.38 5.64 0.74
C GLY A 27 5.56 5.42 1.68
N ALA A 28 6.55 4.63 1.25
CA ALA A 28 7.80 4.44 1.99
C ALA A 28 8.63 5.72 2.07
N TRP A 29 8.70 6.52 1.00
CA TRP A 29 9.39 7.82 1.01
C TRP A 29 8.73 8.81 1.98
N LEU A 30 7.39 8.88 2.02
CA LEU A 30 6.65 9.80 2.88
C LEU A 30 6.72 9.42 4.37
N ASN A 31 6.63 8.13 4.69
CA ASN A 31 6.52 7.66 6.07
C ASN A 31 7.87 7.22 6.69
N GLY A 32 8.94 7.24 5.90
CA GLY A 32 10.19 6.52 6.21
C GLY A 32 10.02 5.01 6.02
N ASP A 33 11.13 4.29 5.76
CA ASP A 33 11.13 2.87 5.41
C ASP A 33 10.18 2.03 6.27
N THR A 34 9.02 1.69 5.71
CA THR A 34 7.94 0.99 6.42
C THR A 34 8.35 -0.43 6.83
N GLU A 35 9.43 -0.96 6.25
CA GLU A 35 10.04 -2.24 6.63
C GLU A 35 10.54 -2.23 8.09
N THR A 36 10.92 -1.07 8.63
CA THR A 36 11.41 -0.93 10.00
C THR A 36 10.33 -0.67 11.04
N MET A 37 9.08 -0.39 10.64
CA MET A 37 7.97 -0.14 11.56
C MET A 37 7.40 -1.43 12.18
N VAL A 38 8.10 -1.98 13.19
CA VAL A 38 7.58 -3.08 14.02
C VAL A 38 6.62 -2.53 15.06
N LYS A 39 5.32 -2.71 14.84
CA LYS A 39 4.30 -2.44 15.87
C LYS A 39 4.16 -3.67 16.77
N ILE A 40 4.72 -3.61 17.97
CA ILE A 40 4.53 -4.65 18.99
C ILE A 40 3.15 -4.41 19.62
N VAL A 41 2.19 -5.29 19.33
CA VAL A 41 0.85 -5.22 19.90
C VAL A 41 0.73 -6.29 20.97
N LYS A 42 0.66 -5.88 22.24
CA LYS A 42 0.34 -6.78 23.35
C LYS A 42 -1.17 -7.07 23.31
N THR A 43 -1.60 -8.22 22.80
CA THR A 43 -3.02 -8.60 22.76
C THR A 43 -3.30 -9.82 23.61
N MET A 44 -4.07 -9.61 24.68
CA MET A 44 -4.58 -10.69 25.50
C MET A 44 -5.46 -11.65 24.66
N PRO A 45 -5.30 -12.97 24.78
CA PRO A 45 -6.08 -13.94 23.98
C PRO A 45 -7.59 -13.73 24.17
N THR A 46 -8.31 -13.60 23.06
CA THR A 46 -9.76 -13.27 23.04
C THR A 46 -10.67 -14.48 23.29
N LYS A 47 -10.12 -15.66 23.57
CA LYS A 47 -10.91 -16.85 23.95
C LYS A 47 -11.16 -16.83 25.46
N ARG A 48 -12.28 -17.41 25.93
CA ARG A 48 -12.52 -17.67 27.37
C ARG A 48 -11.41 -18.59 27.89
N ILE A 49 -10.37 -18.00 28.47
CA ILE A 49 -9.27 -18.69 29.14
C ILE A 49 -9.62 -18.90 30.61
N THR A 50 -9.15 -20.01 31.18
CA THR A 50 -9.32 -20.27 32.61
C THR A 50 -8.36 -19.41 33.44
N GLN A 51 -8.69 -19.16 34.71
CA GLN A 51 -7.87 -18.32 35.61
C GLN A 51 -6.41 -18.80 35.68
N LYS A 52 -6.20 -20.11 35.76
CA LYS A 52 -4.85 -20.73 35.77
C LYS A 52 -4.06 -20.49 34.49
N GLN A 53 -4.74 -20.45 33.34
CA GLN A 53 -4.10 -20.12 32.05
C GLN A 53 -3.76 -18.63 31.97
N ARG A 54 -4.61 -17.76 32.54
CA ARG A 54 -4.36 -16.31 32.63
C ARG A 54 -3.14 -16.00 33.49
N GLU A 55 -3.04 -16.62 34.66
CA GLU A 55 -1.89 -16.46 35.57
C GLU A 55 -0.59 -16.95 34.93
N LYS A 56 -0.62 -18.09 34.23
CA LYS A 56 0.53 -18.61 33.49
C LYS A 56 0.97 -17.67 32.35
N LEU A 57 0.02 -17.09 31.61
CA LEU A 57 0.29 -16.07 30.59
C LEU A 57 0.89 -14.81 31.21
N MET A 58 0.32 -14.30 32.32
CA MET A 58 0.84 -13.12 33.01
C MET A 58 2.25 -13.36 33.56
N ALA A 59 2.53 -14.53 34.12
CA ALA A 59 3.87 -14.91 34.56
C ALA A 59 4.86 -14.93 33.38
N MET A 60 4.49 -15.53 32.24
CA MET A 60 5.30 -15.51 31.01
C MET A 60 5.60 -14.07 30.54
N TYR A 61 4.61 -13.17 30.57
CA TYR A 61 4.80 -11.74 30.23
C TYR A 61 5.72 -10.98 31.19
N MET A 62 5.70 -11.35 32.48
CA MET A 62 6.51 -10.71 33.51
C MET A 62 7.94 -11.25 33.57
N SER A 63 8.17 -12.49 33.13
CA SER A 63 9.48 -13.14 33.19
C SER A 63 10.34 -12.96 31.95
N ASP A 64 9.75 -12.65 30.79
CA ASP A 64 10.44 -12.69 29.50
C ASP A 64 10.26 -11.36 28.74
N GLU A 65 11.25 -10.47 28.86
CA GLU A 65 11.30 -9.20 28.11
C GLU A 65 11.37 -9.40 26.59
N THR A 66 11.68 -10.61 26.12
CA THR A 66 11.80 -10.95 24.70
C THR A 66 10.52 -11.55 24.10
N LEU A 67 9.46 -11.71 24.91
CA LEU A 67 8.21 -12.33 24.51
C LEU A 67 7.45 -11.43 23.53
N LYS A 68 7.67 -11.66 22.23
CA LYS A 68 6.95 -11.03 21.12
C LYS A 68 5.58 -11.68 20.99
N ASP A 69 4.61 -11.17 21.74
CA ASP A 69 3.21 -11.52 21.58
C ASP A 69 2.73 -11.08 20.20
N ARG A 70 2.74 -12.04 19.26
CA ARG A 70 2.48 -11.90 17.82
C ARG A 70 3.06 -10.63 17.21
N LEU A 71 4.12 -10.80 16.41
CA LEU A 71 4.39 -9.84 15.33
C LEU A 71 3.05 -9.60 14.63
N SER A 72 2.52 -8.37 14.72
CA SER A 72 1.47 -7.94 13.81
C SER A 72 2.01 -8.33 12.44
N THR A 73 1.29 -9.20 11.72
CA THR A 73 1.57 -9.48 10.32
C THR A 73 1.20 -8.23 9.53
N ARG A 74 1.81 -7.08 9.87
CA ARG A 74 1.91 -5.97 8.96
C ARG A 74 2.75 -6.50 7.81
N ARG A 75 2.22 -6.32 6.60
CA ARG A 75 2.86 -6.72 5.35
C ARG A 75 4.34 -6.33 5.41
N LYS A 76 5.22 -7.22 4.91
CA LYS A 76 6.64 -6.94 4.70
C LYS A 76 6.74 -5.51 4.16
N GLY A 77 7.27 -4.59 4.97
CA GLY A 77 7.21 -3.17 4.62
C GLY A 77 8.05 -2.92 3.37
N THR A 78 7.79 -1.79 2.71
CA THR A 78 8.53 -1.39 1.51
C THR A 78 9.73 -0.54 1.96
N CYS A 79 10.94 -0.95 1.57
CA CYS A 79 12.14 -0.11 1.62
C CYS A 79 12.09 0.86 0.44
N CYS A 80 12.24 2.15 0.71
CA CYS A 80 12.16 3.20 -0.29
C CYS A 80 13.37 3.13 -1.24
N GLN A 81 13.07 2.98 -2.53
CA GLN A 81 14.05 2.95 -3.61
C GLN A 81 13.92 4.16 -4.55
N LEU A 82 13.05 5.12 -4.20
CA LEU A 82 12.91 6.35 -4.96
C LEU A 82 14.00 7.34 -4.57
N ASN A 83 14.57 8.00 -5.56
CA ASN A 83 15.23 9.27 -5.31
C ASN A 83 14.18 10.40 -5.13
N ASP A 84 14.60 11.54 -4.61
CA ASP A 84 13.67 12.64 -4.33
C ASP A 84 12.96 13.20 -5.57
N ASN A 85 13.58 13.13 -6.75
CA ASN A 85 12.96 13.60 -7.98
C ASN A 85 11.87 12.65 -8.46
N GLU A 86 12.13 11.34 -8.41
CA GLU A 86 11.15 10.28 -8.65
C GLU A 86 9.97 10.39 -7.68
N ALA A 87 10.23 10.57 -6.38
CA ALA A 87 9.22 10.75 -5.36
C ALA A 87 8.36 12.00 -5.60
N ARG A 88 8.98 13.14 -5.92
CA ARG A 88 8.26 14.38 -6.27
C ARG A 88 7.45 14.23 -7.55
N ALA A 89 7.95 13.50 -8.54
CA ALA A 89 7.26 13.26 -9.80
C ALA A 89 5.97 12.47 -9.60
N ILE A 90 6.04 11.32 -8.92
CA ILE A 90 4.84 10.50 -8.65
C ILE A 90 3.87 11.21 -7.70
N HIS A 91 4.38 11.92 -6.70
CA HIS A 91 3.54 12.72 -5.80
C HIS A 91 2.80 13.82 -6.55
N ARG A 92 3.48 14.53 -7.46
CA ARG A 92 2.87 15.56 -8.29
C ARG A 92 1.78 14.97 -9.18
N LEU A 93 2.02 13.82 -9.80
CA LEU A 93 1.02 13.12 -10.62
C LEU A 93 -0.24 12.82 -9.82
N ILE A 94 -0.11 12.33 -8.58
CA ILE A 94 -1.27 12.05 -7.71
C ILE A 94 -2.00 13.34 -7.32
N ILE A 95 -1.29 14.40 -6.96
CA ILE A 95 -1.91 15.71 -6.66
C ILE A 95 -2.67 16.23 -7.88
N ASP A 96 -2.10 16.11 -9.08
CA ASP A 96 -2.75 16.56 -10.31
C ASP A 96 -4.02 15.73 -10.57
N LEU A 97 -4.04 14.43 -10.25
CA LEU A 97 -5.26 13.61 -10.29
C LEU A 97 -6.29 14.04 -9.23
N GLN A 98 -5.84 14.35 -8.01
CA GLN A 98 -6.71 14.86 -6.92
C GLN A 98 -7.24 16.27 -7.20
N SER A 99 -6.62 17.04 -8.09
CA SER A 99 -7.11 18.37 -8.46
C SER A 99 -8.33 18.35 -9.39
N ILE A 100 -8.70 17.18 -9.93
CA ILE A 100 -9.87 17.03 -10.80
C ILE A 100 -11.15 17.08 -9.96
N ASP A 101 -12.00 18.06 -10.23
CA ASP A 101 -13.26 18.27 -9.49
C ASP A 101 -14.35 17.27 -9.91
N ASP A 102 -14.24 16.03 -9.42
CA ASP A 102 -15.23 14.97 -9.57
C ASP A 102 -15.24 14.09 -8.32
N GLU A 103 -16.36 14.06 -7.61
CA GLU A 103 -16.50 13.39 -6.30
C GLU A 103 -16.17 11.89 -6.39
N VAL A 104 -16.66 11.21 -7.43
CA VAL A 104 -16.46 9.77 -7.62
C VAL A 104 -15.00 9.46 -7.92
N LEU A 105 -14.34 10.28 -8.76
CA LEU A 105 -12.93 10.16 -9.03
C LEU A 105 -12.09 10.42 -7.77
N GLN A 106 -12.46 11.41 -6.95
CA GLN A 106 -11.78 11.66 -5.68
C GLN A 106 -11.86 10.46 -4.74
N GLU A 107 -13.00 9.78 -4.66
CA GLU A 107 -13.12 8.53 -3.90
C GLU A 107 -12.19 7.44 -4.44
N TRP A 108 -12.13 7.27 -5.76
CA TRP A 108 -11.25 6.27 -6.38
C TRP A 108 -9.77 6.55 -6.13
N ILE A 109 -9.33 7.80 -6.33
CA ILE A 109 -7.95 8.22 -6.08
C ILE A 109 -7.64 8.13 -4.57
N GLY A 110 -8.59 8.49 -3.71
CA GLY A 110 -8.48 8.33 -2.26
C GLY A 110 -8.30 6.87 -1.85
N ALA A 111 -9.06 5.94 -2.43
CA ALA A 111 -8.92 4.51 -2.15
C ALA A 111 -7.55 3.96 -2.56
N ILE A 112 -7.01 4.41 -3.70
CA ILE A 112 -5.63 4.10 -4.14
C ILE A 112 -4.61 4.66 -3.15
N TRP A 113 -4.78 5.91 -2.71
CA TRP A 113 -3.91 6.55 -1.73
C TRP A 113 -3.85 5.78 -0.42
N TRP A 114 -5.01 5.54 0.21
CA TRP A 114 -5.09 4.81 1.48
C TRP A 114 -4.52 3.39 1.36
N HIS A 115 -4.81 2.69 0.26
CA HIS A 115 -4.38 1.31 0.11
C HIS A 115 -2.89 1.16 -0.22
N TYR A 116 -2.40 1.89 -1.23
CA TYR A 116 -1.04 1.70 -1.74
C TYR A 116 -0.03 2.66 -1.13
N VAL A 117 -0.39 3.92 -0.86
CA VAL A 117 0.53 4.91 -0.28
C VAL A 117 0.57 4.77 1.25
N MET A 118 -0.59 4.74 1.92
CA MET A 118 -0.64 4.60 3.38
C MET A 118 -0.51 3.14 3.86
N GLY A 119 -0.62 2.18 2.95
CA GLY A 119 -0.46 0.75 3.24
C GLY A 119 -1.59 0.17 4.10
N GLU A 120 -2.76 0.79 4.12
CA GLU A 120 -3.91 0.31 4.89
C GLU A 120 -4.54 -0.94 4.25
N ALA A 121 -5.03 -1.84 5.09
CA ALA A 121 -5.75 -3.00 4.61
C ALA A 121 -7.12 -2.55 4.08
N ILE A 122 -7.57 -3.15 2.96
CA ILE A 122 -8.88 -2.88 2.36
C ILE A 122 -10.03 -2.99 3.38
N ARG A 123 -9.92 -3.91 4.34
CA ARG A 123 -10.91 -4.08 5.42
C ARG A 123 -10.97 -2.87 6.34
N ASP A 124 -9.84 -2.26 6.65
CA ASP A 124 -9.74 -1.12 7.56
C ASP A 124 -10.29 0.14 6.86
N ILE A 125 -9.95 0.34 5.58
CA ILE A 125 -10.52 1.40 4.73
C ILE A 125 -12.04 1.25 4.59
N ALA A 126 -12.52 0.03 4.36
CA ALA A 126 -13.95 -0.23 4.26
C ALA A 126 -14.67 0.10 5.59
N LYS A 127 -14.05 -0.23 6.71
CA LYS A 127 -14.58 0.09 8.05
C LYS A 127 -14.59 1.59 8.32
N SER A 128 -13.54 2.33 7.96
CA SER A 128 -13.50 3.80 8.15
C SER A 128 -14.54 4.51 7.28
N ASN A 129 -14.80 3.99 6.08
CA ASN A 129 -15.75 4.58 5.13
C ASN A 129 -17.18 4.01 5.28
N ASN A 130 -17.44 3.20 6.32
CA ASN A 130 -18.72 2.54 6.55
C ASN A 130 -19.29 1.81 5.31
N THR A 131 -18.41 1.10 4.59
CA THR A 131 -18.72 0.41 3.34
C THR A 131 -18.18 -1.03 3.33
N TYR A 132 -18.41 -1.74 2.23
CA TYR A 132 -17.94 -3.12 2.04
C TYR A 132 -16.55 -3.16 1.40
N GLY A 133 -15.74 -4.15 1.77
CA GLY A 133 -14.42 -4.33 1.16
C GLY A 133 -14.46 -4.55 -0.35
N SER A 134 -15.57 -5.07 -0.89
CA SER A 134 -15.80 -5.20 -2.32
C SER A 134 -15.95 -3.85 -3.02
N GLN A 135 -16.57 -2.87 -2.38
CA GLN A 135 -16.71 -1.51 -2.92
C GLN A 135 -15.33 -0.87 -3.05
N ILE A 136 -14.52 -0.89 -1.99
CA ILE A 136 -13.14 -0.37 -2.02
C ILE A 136 -12.29 -1.07 -3.09
N GLN A 137 -12.46 -2.38 -3.29
CA GLN A 137 -11.77 -3.09 -4.38
C GLN A 137 -12.19 -2.62 -5.77
N GLN A 138 -13.47 -2.29 -5.96
CA GLN A 138 -14.00 -1.73 -7.20
C GLN A 138 -13.48 -0.31 -7.41
N ASP A 139 -13.52 0.54 -6.38
CA ASP A 139 -13.03 1.91 -6.43
C ASP A 139 -11.55 1.95 -6.84
N ILE A 140 -10.71 1.08 -6.23
CA ILE A 140 -9.31 0.92 -6.61
C ILE A 140 -9.19 0.48 -8.08
N LYS A 141 -10.01 -0.49 -8.53
CA LYS A 141 -9.94 -0.98 -9.91
C LYS A 141 -10.35 0.08 -10.93
N CYS A 142 -11.41 0.83 -10.65
CA CYS A 142 -11.90 1.93 -11.48
C CYS A 142 -10.88 3.08 -11.52
N GLY A 143 -10.31 3.46 -10.39
CA GLY A 143 -9.25 4.45 -10.31
C GLY A 143 -8.02 4.04 -11.14
N LEU A 144 -7.53 2.80 -10.99
CA LEU A 144 -6.40 2.32 -11.78
C LEU A 144 -6.72 2.27 -13.28
N ALA A 145 -7.95 1.94 -13.66
CA ALA A 145 -8.38 1.95 -15.07
C ALA A 145 -8.41 3.37 -15.64
N PHE A 146 -8.88 4.35 -14.86
CA PHE A 146 -8.85 5.76 -15.24
C PHE A 146 -7.42 6.28 -15.39
N ILE A 147 -6.52 5.97 -14.46
CA ILE A 147 -5.12 6.38 -14.55
C ILE A 147 -4.47 5.74 -15.78
N LYS A 148 -4.75 4.46 -16.05
CA LYS A 148 -4.26 3.75 -17.25
C LYS A 148 -4.72 4.39 -18.55
N SER A 149 -5.96 4.88 -18.62
CA SER A 149 -6.46 5.54 -19.84
C SER A 149 -5.75 6.88 -20.09
N ARG A 150 -5.40 7.61 -19.03
CA ARG A 150 -4.68 8.89 -19.10
C ARG A 150 -3.17 8.75 -19.27
N TYR A 151 -2.58 7.71 -18.70
CA TYR A 151 -1.14 7.44 -18.71
C TYR A 151 -0.86 6.00 -19.18
N PRO A 152 -0.95 5.72 -20.49
CA PRO A 152 -0.83 4.36 -21.03
C PRO A 152 0.55 3.72 -20.88
N HIS A 153 1.58 4.53 -20.59
CA HIS A 153 2.97 4.06 -20.45
C HIS A 153 3.21 3.35 -19.12
N PHE A 154 2.34 3.51 -18.11
CA PHE A 154 2.46 2.77 -16.86
C PHE A 154 2.04 1.31 -17.03
N GLN A 155 2.77 0.44 -16.33
CA GLN A 155 2.34 -0.93 -16.09
C GLN A 155 1.42 -0.99 -14.88
N PHE A 156 0.47 -1.91 -14.88
CA PHE A 156 -0.53 -2.05 -13.83
C PHE A 156 -0.70 -3.52 -13.47
N ASP A 157 -0.22 -3.91 -12.29
CA ASP A 157 -0.22 -5.30 -11.84
C ASP A 157 -1.64 -5.87 -11.78
N LYS A 158 -2.61 -5.03 -11.36
CA LYS A 158 -4.03 -5.42 -11.21
C LYS A 158 -4.67 -5.91 -12.51
N PHE A 159 -4.12 -5.53 -13.66
CA PHE A 159 -4.67 -5.87 -14.98
C PHE A 159 -3.88 -6.95 -15.70
N ILE A 160 -2.76 -7.43 -15.14
CA ILE A 160 -2.00 -8.55 -15.69
C ILE A 160 -2.81 -9.83 -15.43
N LYS A 161 -3.25 -10.50 -16.49
CA LYS A 161 -3.91 -11.80 -16.39
C LYS A 161 -2.84 -12.87 -16.20
N THR A 162 -2.85 -13.57 -15.08
CA THR A 162 -2.02 -14.76 -14.90
C THR A 162 -2.48 -15.83 -15.87
N VAL A 163 -1.71 -16.08 -16.94
CA VAL A 163 -1.93 -17.24 -17.79
C VAL A 163 -1.42 -18.45 -17.02
N VAL A 164 -2.32 -19.27 -16.50
CA VAL A 164 -1.96 -20.57 -15.94
C VAL A 164 -1.55 -21.43 -17.13
N VAL A 165 -0.25 -21.59 -17.35
CA VAL A 165 0.27 -22.57 -18.30
C VAL A 165 0.01 -23.95 -17.67
N GLU A 166 -1.07 -24.60 -18.09
CA GLU A 166 -1.25 -26.02 -17.84
C GLU A 166 -0.12 -26.76 -18.57
N ASN A 167 0.91 -27.14 -17.84
CA ASN A 167 1.90 -28.10 -18.33
C ASN A 167 1.17 -29.42 -18.60
N GLN A 168 0.77 -29.63 -19.85
CA GLN A 168 0.36 -30.94 -20.33
C GLN A 168 1.63 -31.80 -20.42
N SER A 169 1.94 -32.48 -19.32
CA SER A 169 2.87 -33.60 -19.30
C SER A 169 2.28 -34.70 -20.19
N SER A 170 2.85 -34.87 -21.39
CA SER A 170 2.70 -36.07 -22.21
C SER A 170 3.71 -37.13 -21.80
#